data_AF-A0A7Y7CRQ7-F1
#
_entry.id   AF-A0A7Y7CRQ7-F1
#
_cell.length_a   1.000
_cell.length_b   1.000
_cell.length_c   1.000
_cell.angle_alpha   90.00
_cell.angle_beta   90.00
_cell.angle_gamma   90.00
#
_symmetry.space_group_name_H-M   'P 1'
#
loop_
_entity.id
_entity.type
_entity.pdbx_description
1 polymer ?
#
loop_
_entity_poly.entity_id
_entity_poly.type
_entity_poly.pdbx_seq_one_letter_code
_entity_poly.pdbx_strand_id
1 'polypeptide(L)' 'MKQYLDLCQRIVDEGVWVDNARTGKRCLTVINADLSYDVGAGEFPLVTTR' A
#
# COMPACT_ATOMS: atom_id res chain seq x y z
N MET A 1 4.73 7.76 8.03
CA MET A 1 4.58 6.29 8.15
C MET A 1 3.13 5.83 8.31
N LYS A 2 2.30 6.53 9.10
CA LYS A 2 0.87 6.20 9.30
C LYS A 2 0.11 5.90 8.00
N GLN A 3 0.23 6.75 6.98
CA GLN A 3 -0.40 6.54 5.66
C GLN A 3 -0.10 5.18 4.99
N TYR A 4 1.10 4.63 5.20
CA TYR A 4 1.48 3.33 4.63
C TYR A 4 0.78 2.20 5.38
N LEU A 5 0.77 2.25 6.71
CA LEU A 5 0.10 1.25 7.54
C LEU A 5 -1.42 1.30 7.36
N ASP A 6 -1.99 2.51 7.26
CA ASP A 6 -3.42 2.72 7.01
C ASP A 6 -3.81 2.12 5.64
N LEU A 7 -2.96 2.28 4.61
CA LEU A 7 -3.17 1.63 3.31
C LEU A 7 -3.09 0.11 3.41
N CYS A 8 -2.10 -0.44 4.11
CA CYS A 8 -1.99 -1.89 4.32
C CYS A 8 -3.24 -2.45 5.00
N GLN A 9 -3.72 -1.78 6.04
CA GLN A 9 -4.93 -2.17 6.76
C GLN A 9 -6.17 -2.10 5.85
N ARG A 10 -6.33 -1.01 5.07
CA ARG A 10 -7.42 -0.88 4.08
C ARG A 10 -7.40 -2.00 3.05
N ILE A 11 -6.23 -2.43 2.57
CA ILE A 11 -6.12 -3.55 1.64
C ILE A 11 -6.66 -4.83 2.28
N VAL A 12 -6.30 -5.10 3.55
CA VAL A 12 -6.74 -6.29 4.28
C VAL A 12 -8.25 -6.28 4.53
N ASP A 13 -8.80 -5.13 4.91
CA ASP A 13 -10.20 -5.03 5.33
C ASP A 13 -11.19 -4.88 4.16
N GLU A 14 -10.82 -4.10 3.14
CA GLU A 14 -11.74 -3.68 2.06
C GLU A 14 -11.34 -4.20 0.68
N GLY A 15 -10.17 -4.82 0.53
CA GLY A 15 -9.68 -5.23 -0.77
C GLY A 15 -10.53 -6.32 -1.43
N VAL A 16 -10.53 -6.32 -2.77
CA VAL A 16 -11.23 -7.32 -3.57
C VAL A 16 -10.20 -8.31 -4.13
N TRP A 17 -10.53 -9.59 -4.11
CA TRP A 17 -9.70 -10.63 -4.72
C TRP A 17 -9.73 -10.51 -6.24
N VAL A 18 -8.55 -10.35 -6.84
CA VAL A 18 -8.35 -10.33 -8.28
C VAL A 18 -7.43 -11.47 -8.69
N ASP A 19 -7.87 -12.27 -9.66
CA ASP A 19 -7.07 -13.35 -10.24
C ASP A 19 -6.07 -12.80 -11.26
N ASN A 20 -4.79 -13.08 -11.06
CA ASN A 20 -3.74 -12.71 -11.99
C ASN A 20 -3.50 -13.82 -13.02
N ALA A 21 -3.97 -13.64 -14.26
CA ALA A 21 -3.82 -14.63 -15.33
C ALA A 21 -2.36 -14.95 -15.71
N ARG A 22 -1.42 -14.01 -15.51
CA ARG A 22 0.00 -14.21 -15.84
C ARG A 22 0.72 -15.09 -14.83
N THR A 23 0.35 -15.01 -13.55
CA THR A 23 1.05 -15.72 -12.46
C THR A 23 0.21 -16.82 -11.81
N GLY A 24 -1.10 -16.87 -12.07
CA GLY A 24 -2.04 -17.80 -11.45
C GLY A 24 -2.26 -17.57 -9.96
N LYS A 25 -1.90 -16.38 -9.44
CA LYS A 25 -2.04 -16.02 -8.02
C LYS A 25 -3.16 -14.99 -7.83
N ARG A 26 -3.79 -15.03 -6.67
CA ARG A 26 -4.79 -14.04 -6.24
C ARG A 26 -4.13 -12.92 -5.47
N CYS A 27 -4.51 -11.69 -5.77
CA CYS A 27 -4.08 -10.50 -5.04
C CYS A 27 -5.30 -9.78 -4.46
N LEU A 28 -5.19 -9.36 -3.20
CA LEU A 28 -6.17 -8.50 -2.56
C LEU A 28 -5.88 -7.05 -2.98
N THR A 29 -6.84 -6.40 -3.64
CA THR A 29 -6.60 -5.16 -4.39
C THR A 29 -7.61 -4.10 -4.03
N VAL A 30 -7.15 -2.86 -3.85
CA VAL A 30 -7.98 -1.65 -3.76
C VAL A 30 -7.68 -0.74 -4.95
N ILE A 31 -8.67 0.03 -5.39
CA ILE A 31 -8.47 1.03 -6.44
C ILE A 31 -8.00 2.34 -5.80
N ASN A 32 -6.86 2.82 -6.30
CA ASN A 32 -6.22 4.09 -5.97
C ASN A 32 -5.77 4.28 -4.50
N ALA A 33 -4.56 4.81 -4.34
CA ALA A 33 -4.01 5.24 -3.06
C ALA A 33 -2.90 6.27 -3.31
N ASP A 34 -3.05 7.46 -2.73
CA ASP A 34 -2.09 8.54 -2.83
C ASP A 34 -1.32 8.68 -1.52
N LEU A 35 0.01 8.75 -1.61
CA LEU A 35 0.90 8.92 -0.46
C LEU A 35 1.74 10.18 -0.66
N SER A 36 1.84 11.00 0.38
CA SER A 36 2.58 12.28 0.36
C SER A 36 3.74 12.26 1.34
N TYR A 37 4.92 12.71 0.91
CA TYR A 37 6.13 12.71 1.73
C TYR A 37 6.83 14.08 1.64
N ASP A 38 7.26 14.63 2.77
CA ASP A 38 7.97 15.90 2.82
C ASP A 38 9.49 15.72 2.72
N VAL A 39 9.99 15.70 1.49
CA VAL A 39 11.44 15.65 1.23
C VAL A 39 12.10 17.02 1.36
N GLY A 40 11.34 18.12 1.38
CA GLY A 40 11.86 19.48 1.50
C GLY A 40 12.44 19.74 2.89
N ALA A 41 11.89 19.09 3.91
CA ALA A 41 12.41 19.07 5.27
C ALA A 41 13.59 18.09 5.47
N GLY A 42 14.08 17.43 4.41
CA GLY A 42 15.13 16.41 4.51
C GLY A 42 14.63 15.06 5.06
N GLU A 43 13.31 14.83 5.14
CA GLU A 43 12.78 13.53 5.54
C GLU A 43 12.99 12.50 4.43
N PHE A 44 13.60 11.37 4.78
CA PHE A 44 13.77 10.26 3.87
C PHE A 44 12.72 9.18 4.16
N PRO A 45 11.78 8.91 3.24
CA PRO A 45 10.65 8.02 3.49
C PRO A 45 11.06 6.53 3.38
N LEU A 46 11.84 6.07 4.37
CA LEU A 46 12.20 4.68 4.53
C LEU A 46 11.21 3.98 5.47
N VAL A 47 10.67 2.85 5.04
CA VAL A 47 9.81 2.01 5.90
C VAL A 47 10.67 1.34 6.97
N THR A 48 10.34 1.58 8.24
CA THR A 48 11.06 1.06 9.42
C THR A 48 10.29 -0.01 10.20
N THR A 49 9.04 -0.29 9.82
CA THR A 49 8.13 -1.19 10.55
C THR A 49 8.09 -2.60 9.96
N ARG A 50 9.18 -3.03 9.32
CA ARG A 50 9.31 -4.34 8.66
C ARG A 50 10.18 -5.28 9.46
#